data_AF-A0AAV0TGT8-F1
#
_entry.id   AF-A0AAV0TGT8-F1
#
_cell.length_a   1.000
_cell.length_b   1.000
_cell.length_c   1.000
_cell.angle_alpha   90.00
_cell.angle_beta   90.00
_cell.angle_gamma   90.00
#
_symmetry.space_group_name_H-M   'P 1'
#
loop_
_entity.id
_entity.type
_entity.pdbx_description
1 polymer ?
#
loop_
_entity_poly.entity_id
_entity_poly.type
_entity_poly.pdbx_seq_one_letter_code
_entity_poly.pdbx_strand_id
1 'polypeptide(L)'
;MALNRNFRTTYYKTLGVPVVQHIVDAEASFAALLGEKAVNMPQLLKLALELGIVPQYRARLWLLLAEVLPPYPELWSFALEERRVMFEDIVSAAQVLQIKDMMEGDEGEYYNFIELLEKKEDGRKKKTSMQDLKRLVHLHRTYYKDIMASNAPLLCGMDDQNFLLSVARVVCEVLTHEAERFWGFTRLLELFHDGLELVDPRVTLEMLYDPQLSDFEEIFLRTLDVKRRRLTADGATSSLHLLKSGYDEEYGRRRF
;
A
#
# COMPACT_ATOMS: atom_id res chain seq x y z
N MET A 1 -13.50 -30.84 -16.35
CA MET A 1 -13.83 -29.47 -16.84
C MET A 1 -15.11 -29.03 -16.13
N ALA A 2 -14.98 -28.35 -14.99
CA ALA A 2 -16.14 -27.85 -14.25
C ALA A 2 -16.57 -26.51 -14.86
N LEU A 3 -17.75 -26.49 -15.49
CA LEU A 3 -18.37 -25.28 -16.02
C LEU A 3 -18.66 -24.31 -14.87
N ASN A 4 -17.80 -23.31 -14.75
CA ASN A 4 -18.02 -22.12 -13.94
C ASN A 4 -19.11 -21.25 -14.60
N ARG A 5 -20.38 -21.57 -14.33
CA ARG A 5 -21.51 -20.67 -14.59
C ARG A 5 -22.36 -20.65 -13.35
N ASN A 6 -22.44 -19.48 -12.71
CA ASN A 6 -23.21 -19.24 -11.50
C ASN A 6 -24.67 -19.71 -11.70
N PHE A 7 -25.00 -20.91 -11.25
CA PHE A 7 -26.32 -21.54 -11.43
C PHE A 7 -27.46 -20.66 -10.88
N ARG A 8 -27.15 -19.85 -9.86
CA ARG A 8 -28.06 -18.89 -9.22
C ARG A 8 -28.62 -17.84 -10.16
N THR A 9 -27.80 -17.20 -10.98
CA THR A 9 -28.27 -16.14 -11.90
C THR A 9 -29.15 -16.71 -13.01
N THR A 10 -28.88 -17.95 -13.44
CA THR A 10 -29.72 -18.68 -14.40
C THR A 10 -31.08 -19.03 -13.80
N TYR A 11 -31.13 -19.48 -12.55
CA TYR A 11 -32.37 -19.85 -11.85
C TYR A 11 -33.29 -18.64 -11.57
N TYR A 12 -32.75 -17.50 -11.12
CA TYR A 12 -33.56 -16.29 -10.89
C TYR A 12 -34.09 -15.70 -12.20
N LYS A 13 -33.33 -15.80 -13.30
CA LYS A 13 -33.82 -15.49 -14.65
C LYS A 13 -34.99 -16.36 -15.08
N THR A 14 -34.97 -17.65 -14.77
CA THR A 14 -36.05 -18.57 -15.17
C THR A 14 -37.36 -18.35 -14.40
N LEU A 15 -37.32 -17.69 -13.25
CA LEU A 15 -38.50 -17.41 -12.41
C LEU A 15 -39.08 -15.99 -12.62
N GLY A 16 -38.54 -15.21 -13.56
CA GLY A 16 -39.02 -13.85 -13.84
C GLY A 16 -38.77 -12.84 -12.71
N VAL A 17 -37.99 -13.23 -11.68
CA VAL A 17 -37.59 -12.35 -10.59
C VAL A 17 -36.50 -11.41 -11.12
N PRO A 18 -36.64 -10.08 -10.97
CA PRO A 18 -35.58 -9.14 -11.32
C PRO A 18 -34.34 -9.56 -10.54
N VAL A 19 -33.28 -9.98 -11.23
CA VAL A 19 -32.02 -10.33 -10.58
C VAL A 19 -31.50 -9.06 -9.95
N VAL A 20 -31.70 -8.93 -8.64
CA VAL A 20 -31.14 -7.82 -7.88
C VAL A 20 -29.63 -7.96 -7.98
N GLN A 21 -28.99 -7.03 -8.68
CA GLN A 21 -27.55 -6.88 -8.85
C GLN A 21 -26.77 -6.73 -7.51
N HIS A 22 -27.40 -6.87 -6.33
CA HIS A 22 -26.90 -6.44 -5.02
C HIS A 22 -26.58 -7.55 -4.01
N ILE A 23 -26.33 -8.79 -4.43
CA ILE A 23 -25.65 -9.74 -3.53
C ILE A 23 -24.45 -10.32 -4.26
N VAL A 24 -23.52 -9.44 -4.64
CA VAL A 24 -22.13 -9.86 -4.74
C VAL A 24 -21.74 -10.15 -3.30
N ASP A 25 -21.61 -11.42 -2.97
CA ASP A 25 -21.03 -11.84 -1.71
C ASP A 25 -19.56 -11.36 -1.74
N ALA A 26 -19.33 -10.20 -1.11
CA ALA A 26 -18.03 -9.53 -1.11
C ALA A 26 -16.98 -10.45 -0.49
N GLU A 27 -17.34 -11.19 0.56
CA GLU A 27 -16.45 -12.15 1.21
C GLU A 27 -16.06 -13.27 0.26
N ALA A 28 -17.02 -13.90 -0.39
CA ALA A 28 -16.74 -14.96 -1.37
C ALA A 28 -15.92 -14.43 -2.56
N SER A 29 -16.14 -13.19 -2.97
CA SER A 29 -15.42 -12.56 -4.09
C SER A 29 -13.97 -12.27 -3.74
N PHE A 30 -13.68 -11.73 -2.55
CA PHE A 30 -12.32 -11.56 -2.06
C PHE A 30 -11.63 -12.91 -1.82
N ALA A 31 -12.32 -13.88 -1.22
CA ALA A 31 -11.78 -15.22 -1.02
C ALA A 31 -11.37 -15.90 -2.33
N ALA A 32 -12.21 -15.78 -3.37
CA ALA A 32 -11.93 -16.34 -4.68
C ALA A 32 -10.66 -15.74 -5.30
N LEU A 33 -10.54 -14.39 -5.29
CA LEU A 33 -9.37 -13.70 -5.85
C LEU A 33 -8.08 -14.00 -5.08
N LEU A 34 -8.15 -14.05 -3.75
CA LEU A 34 -6.98 -14.34 -2.90
C LEU A 34 -6.55 -15.82 -2.97
N GLY A 35 -7.45 -16.71 -3.39
CA GLY A 35 -7.18 -18.13 -3.59
C GLY A 35 -6.56 -18.48 -4.95
N GLU A 36 -6.42 -17.51 -5.85
CA GLU A 36 -5.77 -17.73 -7.15
C GLU A 36 -4.26 -17.94 -6.99
N LYS A 37 -3.65 -18.68 -7.91
CA LYS A 37 -2.18 -18.89 -7.94
C LYS A 37 -1.41 -17.55 -7.99
N ALA A 38 -1.99 -16.58 -8.69
CA ALA A 38 -1.51 -15.22 -8.76
C ALA A 38 -2.73 -14.31 -8.66
N VAL A 39 -2.77 -13.49 -7.61
CA VAL A 39 -3.86 -12.56 -7.35
C VAL A 39 -3.91 -11.52 -8.46
N ASN A 40 -5.06 -11.42 -9.14
CA ASN A 40 -5.30 -10.38 -10.12
C ASN A 40 -5.45 -9.01 -9.43
N MET A 41 -4.33 -8.32 -9.24
CA MET A 41 -4.28 -7.01 -8.57
C MET A 41 -5.21 -5.97 -9.21
N PRO A 42 -5.32 -5.88 -10.55
CA PRO A 42 -6.27 -4.96 -11.15
C PRO A 42 -7.73 -5.21 -10.77
N GLN A 43 -8.14 -6.48 -10.73
CA GLN A 43 -9.49 -6.89 -10.35
C GLN A 43 -9.73 -6.74 -8.85
N LEU A 44 -8.72 -7.04 -8.02
CA LEU A 44 -8.76 -6.84 -6.57
C LEU A 44 -9.01 -5.37 -6.21
N LEU A 45 -8.26 -4.45 -6.83
CA LEU A 45 -8.46 -3.01 -6.65
C LEU A 45 -9.85 -2.57 -7.08
N LYS A 46 -10.32 -3.04 -8.24
CA LYS A 46 -11.65 -2.69 -8.75
C LYS A 46 -12.74 -3.15 -7.77
N LEU A 47 -12.63 -4.38 -7.26
CA LEU A 47 -13.57 -4.93 -6.28
C LEU A 47 -13.56 -4.11 -4.98
N ALA A 48 -12.38 -3.74 -4.48
CA ALA A 48 -12.22 -2.92 -3.29
C ALA A 48 -12.83 -1.51 -3.47
N LEU A 49 -12.68 -0.90 -4.64
CA LEU A 49 -13.31 0.40 -4.96
C LEU A 49 -14.83 0.30 -5.06
N GLU A 50 -15.37 -0.81 -5.57
CA GLU A 50 -16.82 -0.96 -5.78
C GLU A 50 -17.57 -1.37 -4.51
N LEU A 51 -16.97 -2.22 -3.67
CA LEU A 51 -17.64 -2.83 -2.52
C LEU A 51 -17.07 -2.42 -1.15
N GLY A 52 -15.94 -1.70 -1.14
CA GLY A 52 -15.13 -1.53 0.06
C GLY A 52 -14.40 -2.82 0.46
N ILE A 53 -13.47 -2.71 1.40
CA ILE A 53 -12.73 -3.87 1.89
C ILE A 53 -13.45 -4.49 3.09
N VAL A 54 -13.71 -5.80 3.03
CA VAL A 54 -14.28 -6.53 4.16
C VAL A 54 -13.26 -6.61 5.31
N PRO A 55 -13.67 -6.39 6.59
CA PRO A 55 -12.73 -6.32 7.71
C PRO A 55 -11.75 -7.49 7.84
N GLN A 56 -12.18 -8.72 7.59
CA GLN A 56 -11.32 -9.91 7.70
C GLN A 56 -10.19 -9.97 6.67
N TYR A 57 -10.34 -9.29 5.53
CA TYR A 57 -9.35 -9.24 4.46
C TYR A 57 -8.52 -7.96 4.48
N ARG A 58 -8.88 -6.96 5.30
CA ARG A 58 -8.31 -5.62 5.25
C ARG A 58 -6.79 -5.59 5.36
N ALA A 59 -6.23 -6.19 6.40
CA ALA A 59 -4.78 -6.22 6.60
C ALA A 59 -4.05 -6.85 5.39
N ARG A 60 -4.56 -7.99 4.89
CA ARG A 60 -3.96 -8.68 3.74
C ARG A 60 -4.04 -7.85 2.46
N LEU A 61 -5.19 -7.21 2.20
CA LEU A 61 -5.38 -6.36 1.03
C LEU A 61 -4.51 -5.12 1.08
N TRP A 62 -4.38 -4.48 2.24
CA TRP A 62 -3.49 -3.34 2.42
C TRP A 62 -2.04 -3.71 2.11
N LEU A 63 -1.56 -4.85 2.61
CA LEU A 63 -0.21 -5.33 2.32
C LEU A 63 0.00 -5.66 0.83
N LEU A 64 -1.00 -6.21 0.16
CA LEU A 64 -0.94 -6.48 -1.29
C LEU A 64 -0.97 -5.19 -2.10
N LEU A 65 -1.95 -4.32 -1.85
CA LEU A 65 -2.17 -3.09 -2.60
C LEU A 65 -1.05 -2.08 -2.35
N ALA A 66 -0.48 -2.02 -1.14
CA ALA A 66 0.71 -1.22 -0.86
C ALA A 66 2.02 -1.90 -1.35
N GLU A 67 1.94 -3.02 -2.08
CA GLU A 67 3.11 -3.71 -2.64
C GLU A 67 4.15 -4.15 -1.59
N VAL A 68 3.69 -4.41 -0.36
CA VAL A 68 4.49 -5.06 0.69
C VAL A 68 4.55 -6.56 0.43
N LEU A 69 3.43 -7.14 0.00
CA LEU A 69 3.31 -8.53 -0.42
C LEU A 69 3.29 -8.66 -1.95
N PRO A 70 3.93 -9.69 -2.51
CA PRO A 70 3.81 -10.01 -3.93
C PRO A 70 2.41 -10.57 -4.25
N PRO A 71 1.99 -10.58 -5.52
CA PRO A 71 0.68 -11.11 -5.92
C PRO A 71 0.61 -12.66 -5.86
N TYR A 72 1.67 -13.36 -5.48
CA TYR A 72 1.72 -14.82 -5.44
C TYR A 72 1.56 -15.33 -4.00
N PRO A 73 0.41 -15.93 -3.63
CA PRO A 73 0.13 -16.31 -2.25
C PRO A 73 1.13 -17.29 -1.64
N GLU A 74 1.68 -18.19 -2.46
CA GLU A 74 2.72 -19.15 -2.05
C GLU A 74 3.98 -18.47 -1.48
N LEU A 75 4.25 -17.22 -1.87
CA LEU A 75 5.43 -16.46 -1.43
C LEU A 75 5.16 -15.54 -0.23
N TRP A 76 3.92 -15.43 0.25
CA TRP A 76 3.60 -14.45 1.29
C TRP A 76 4.31 -14.70 2.60
N SER A 77 4.38 -15.96 3.05
CA SER A 77 5.07 -16.29 4.30
C SER A 77 6.56 -15.96 4.22
N PHE A 78 7.20 -16.28 3.09
CA PHE A 78 8.59 -15.93 2.84
C PHE A 78 8.79 -14.40 2.80
N ALA A 79 7.96 -13.68 2.04
CA ALA A 79 8.06 -12.23 1.92
C ALA A 79 7.88 -11.52 3.27
N LEU A 80 6.93 -11.96 4.12
CA LEU A 80 6.73 -11.38 5.45
C LEU A 80 7.92 -11.65 6.37
N GLU A 81 8.51 -12.83 6.28
CA GLU A 81 9.68 -13.19 7.08
C GLU A 81 10.91 -12.34 6.68
N GLU A 82 11.19 -12.21 5.38
CA GLU A 82 12.26 -11.32 4.90
C GLU A 82 12.01 -9.86 5.31
N ARG A 83 10.76 -9.40 5.24
CA ARG A 83 10.36 -8.05 5.69
C ARG A 83 10.56 -7.87 7.19
N ARG A 84 10.34 -8.91 7.99
CA ARG A 84 10.60 -8.91 9.43
C ARG A 84 12.09 -8.80 9.72
N VAL A 85 12.93 -9.59 9.04
CA VAL A 85 14.39 -9.54 9.20
C VAL A 85 14.95 -8.17 8.81
N MET A 86 14.56 -7.64 7.64
CA MET A 86 14.99 -6.30 7.23
C MET A 86 14.53 -5.22 8.21
N PHE A 87 13.34 -5.36 8.80
CA PHE A 87 12.85 -4.43 9.80
C PHE A 87 13.70 -4.46 11.09
N GLU A 88 14.13 -5.64 11.53
CA GLU A 88 15.02 -5.80 12.69
C GLU A 88 16.39 -5.13 12.47
N ASP A 89 16.93 -5.26 11.25
CA ASP A 89 18.16 -4.57 10.86
C ASP A 89 17.99 -3.05 10.86
N ILE A 90 16.88 -2.54 10.33
CA ILE A 90 16.56 -1.10 10.31
C ILE A 90 16.40 -0.55 11.73
N VAL A 91 15.69 -1.26 12.61
CA VAL A 91 15.53 -0.87 14.03
C VAL A 91 16.89 -0.78 14.72
N SER A 92 17.75 -1.77 14.51
CA SER A 92 19.08 -1.80 15.08
C SER A 92 19.95 -0.65 14.56
N ALA A 93 19.93 -0.41 13.25
CA ALA A 93 20.67 0.69 12.62
C ALA A 93 20.18 2.06 13.10
N ALA A 94 18.86 2.27 13.15
CA ALA A 94 18.27 3.52 13.63
C ALA A 94 18.61 3.82 15.09
N GLN A 95 18.66 2.78 15.94
CA GLN A 95 19.07 2.92 17.33
C GLN A 95 20.52 3.40 17.45
N VAL A 96 21.43 2.87 16.63
CA VAL A 96 22.85 3.28 16.60
C VAL A 96 23.00 4.71 16.08
N LEU A 97 22.28 5.07 15.02
CA LEU A 97 22.30 6.42 14.45
C LEU A 97 21.81 7.46 15.47
N GLN A 98 20.69 7.21 16.14
CA GLN A 98 20.17 8.14 17.15
C GLN A 98 21.15 8.33 18.31
N ILE A 99 21.81 7.26 18.78
CA ILE A 99 22.85 7.36 19.84
C ILE A 99 24.02 8.23 19.37
N LYS A 100 24.44 8.07 18.11
CA LYS A 100 25.49 8.87 17.51
C LYS A 100 25.10 10.36 17.46
N ASP A 101 23.91 10.68 16.97
CA ASP A 101 23.43 12.07 16.85
C ASP A 101 23.33 12.75 18.22
N MET A 102 22.89 12.03 19.24
CA MET A 102 22.88 12.52 20.63
C MET A 102 24.29 12.83 21.17
N MET A 103 25.30 12.02 20.81
CA MET A 103 26.69 12.29 21.19
C MET A 103 27.27 13.48 20.43
N GLU A 104 26.80 13.74 19.21
CA GLU A 104 27.20 14.88 18.38
C GLU A 104 26.48 16.19 18.76
N GLY A 105 25.57 16.14 19.76
CA GLY A 105 24.92 17.31 20.36
C GLY A 105 23.61 17.71 19.70
N ASP A 106 22.96 16.82 18.93
CA ASP A 106 21.63 17.08 18.39
C ASP A 106 20.55 16.95 19.49
N GLU A 107 19.71 17.97 19.66
CA GLU A 107 18.67 18.06 20.71
C GLU A 107 17.36 17.36 20.28
N GLY A 108 17.45 16.23 19.57
CA GLY A 108 16.29 15.46 19.10
C GLY A 108 15.54 14.73 20.22
N GLU A 109 14.23 14.48 20.00
CA GLU A 109 13.46 13.55 20.85
C GLU A 109 14.06 12.13 20.74
N TYR A 110 14.41 11.51 21.88
CA TYR A 110 14.92 10.14 21.94
C TYR A 110 13.79 9.12 21.89
N TYR A 111 13.98 8.05 21.11
CA TYR A 111 13.03 6.96 20.95
C TYR A 111 13.72 5.62 21.14
N ASN A 112 13.24 4.82 22.09
CA ASN A 112 13.69 3.43 22.20
C ASN A 112 13.08 2.59 21.08
N PHE A 113 13.82 2.37 20.00
CA PHE A 113 13.35 1.58 18.87
C PHE A 113 13.36 0.08 19.16
N ILE A 114 14.22 -0.38 20.08
CA ILE A 114 14.35 -1.81 20.43
C ILE A 114 13.05 -2.38 21.02
N GLU A 115 12.24 -1.56 21.69
CA GLU A 115 10.90 -1.92 22.15
C GLU A 115 9.95 -2.37 21.01
N LEU A 116 10.23 -2.03 19.75
CA LEU A 116 9.46 -2.51 18.61
C LEU A 116 9.73 -4.00 18.28
N LEU A 117 10.84 -4.55 18.78
CA LEU A 117 11.21 -5.96 18.60
C LEU A 117 10.69 -6.85 19.73
N GLU A 118 10.27 -6.24 20.84
CA GLU A 118 9.74 -6.97 21.98
C GLU A 118 8.37 -7.58 21.64
N LYS A 119 8.23 -8.89 21.89
CA LYS A 119 6.94 -9.57 21.77
C LYS A 119 6.02 -9.05 22.87
N LYS A 120 5.01 -8.26 22.52
CA LYS A 120 3.94 -7.86 23.44
C LYS A 120 3.17 -9.13 23.85
N GLU A 121 3.38 -9.60 25.08
CA GLU A 121 2.74 -10.82 25.62
C GLU A 121 1.23 -10.68 25.85
N ASP A 122 0.72 -9.44 25.84
CA ASP A 122 -0.69 -9.19 26.11
C ASP A 122 -1.54 -9.25 24.84
N GLY A 123 -2.32 -10.33 24.71
CA GLY A 123 -3.35 -10.51 23.68
C GLY A 123 -4.53 -9.52 23.72
N ARG A 124 -4.42 -8.42 24.47
CA ARG A 124 -5.36 -7.29 24.39
C ARG A 124 -4.84 -6.31 23.35
N LYS A 125 -5.69 -5.93 22.39
CA LYS A 125 -5.45 -4.78 21.49
C LYS A 125 -5.24 -3.51 22.33
N LYS A 126 -4.01 -3.25 22.77
CA LYS A 126 -3.65 -1.99 23.40
C LYS A 126 -3.80 -0.92 22.31
N LYS A 127 -4.65 0.07 22.57
CA LYS A 127 -4.82 1.21 21.66
C LYS A 127 -3.43 1.83 21.44
N THR A 128 -3.03 1.96 20.17
CA THR A 128 -1.73 2.55 19.80
C THR A 128 -1.59 3.91 20.45
N SER A 129 -0.53 4.09 21.22
CA SER A 129 -0.28 5.34 21.93
C SER A 129 0.27 6.40 20.96
N MET A 130 0.13 7.67 21.32
CA MET A 130 0.76 8.75 20.53
C MET A 130 2.29 8.57 20.44
N GLN A 131 2.92 8.01 21.47
CA GLN A 131 4.35 7.71 21.45
C GLN A 131 4.71 6.62 20.44
N ASP A 132 3.86 5.59 20.29
CA ASP A 132 4.07 4.54 19.28
C ASP A 132 3.99 5.14 17.86
N LEU A 133 3.03 6.04 17.61
CA LEU A 133 2.88 6.72 16.32
C LEU A 133 4.10 7.59 16.00
N LYS A 134 4.50 8.43 16.97
CA LYS A 134 5.70 9.26 16.82
C LYS A 134 6.96 8.43 16.57
N ARG A 135 7.10 7.29 17.25
CA ARG A 135 8.21 6.35 17.08
C ARG A 135 8.25 5.78 15.65
N LEU A 136 7.10 5.35 15.12
CA LEU A 136 7.00 4.85 13.74
C LEU A 136 7.39 5.94 12.72
N VAL A 137 6.88 7.16 12.91
CA VAL A 137 7.22 8.31 12.06
C VAL A 137 8.72 8.63 12.12
N HIS A 138 9.32 8.61 13.31
CA HIS A 138 10.74 8.88 13.48
C HIS A 138 11.60 7.78 12.85
N LEU A 139 11.25 6.50 13.05
CA LEU A 139 11.93 5.36 12.43
C LEU A 139 11.92 5.47 10.90
N HIS A 140 10.78 5.81 10.32
CA HIS A 140 10.67 6.03 8.87
C HIS A 140 11.55 7.18 8.39
N ARG A 141 11.60 8.31 9.12
CA ARG A 141 12.46 9.43 8.77
C ARG A 141 13.94 9.04 8.76
N THR A 142 14.39 8.32 9.79
CA THR A 142 15.77 7.78 9.86
C THR A 142 16.04 6.82 8.71
N TYR A 143 15.11 5.90 8.44
CA TYR A 143 15.21 4.98 7.30
C TYR A 143 15.37 5.73 5.97
N TYR A 144 14.50 6.70 5.70
CA TYR A 144 14.49 7.39 4.42
C TYR A 144 15.72 8.27 4.24
N LYS A 145 16.06 9.10 5.23
CA LYS A 145 17.16 10.07 5.14
C LYS A 145 18.54 9.43 5.25
N ASP A 146 18.70 8.49 6.16
CA ASP A 146 20.03 8.06 6.60
C ASP A 146 20.40 6.69 6.03
N ILE A 147 19.41 5.83 5.76
CA ILE A 147 19.65 4.44 5.30
C ILE A 147 19.38 4.27 3.80
N MET A 148 18.23 4.72 3.30
CA MET A 148 17.74 4.38 1.96
C MET A 148 18.17 5.38 0.89
N ALA A 149 17.97 6.68 1.15
CA ALA A 149 18.16 7.73 0.16
C ALA A 149 19.01 8.87 0.73
N SER A 150 20.26 8.56 1.09
CA SER A 150 21.22 9.54 1.61
C SER A 150 21.30 10.75 0.68
N ASN A 151 20.85 11.92 1.17
CA ASN A 151 20.77 13.21 0.47
C ASN A 151 19.60 13.41 -0.53
N ALA A 152 18.57 12.57 -0.54
CA ALA A 152 17.35 12.85 -1.31
C ALA A 152 16.45 13.87 -0.59
N PRO A 153 15.68 14.69 -1.34
CA PRO A 153 14.64 15.52 -0.73
C PRO A 153 13.58 14.63 -0.07
N LEU A 154 12.96 15.14 0.99
CA LEU A 154 11.82 14.48 1.61
C LEU A 154 10.69 14.26 0.61
N LEU A 155 9.99 13.13 0.72
CA LEU A 155 8.75 12.92 -0.03
C LEU A 155 7.73 14.00 0.35
N CYS A 156 6.85 14.35 -0.59
CA CYS A 156 5.77 15.31 -0.38
C CYS A 156 4.92 14.94 0.84
N GLY A 157 4.72 15.89 1.77
CA GLY A 157 3.99 15.69 3.01
C GLY A 157 4.83 15.13 4.17
N MET A 158 6.07 14.66 3.96
CA MET A 158 6.91 14.18 5.07
C MET A 158 7.42 15.29 6.00
N ASP A 159 7.31 16.54 5.59
CA ASP A 159 7.49 17.73 6.42
C ASP A 159 6.28 17.97 7.35
N ASP A 160 5.09 17.54 6.96
CA ASP A 160 3.86 17.69 7.72
C ASP A 160 3.68 16.58 8.77
N GLN A 161 3.83 16.96 10.03
CA GLN A 161 3.72 16.03 11.15
C GLN A 161 2.28 15.51 11.36
N ASN A 162 1.25 16.31 11.09
CA ASN A 162 -0.14 15.88 11.29
C ASN A 162 -0.52 14.82 10.26
N PHE A 163 -0.14 15.03 9.00
CA PHE A 163 -0.30 14.04 7.94
C PHE A 163 0.43 12.74 8.29
N LEU A 164 1.71 12.80 8.69
CA LEU A 164 2.49 11.60 9.03
C LEU A 164 1.90 10.82 10.22
N LEU A 165 1.51 11.52 11.29
CA LEU A 165 0.87 10.89 12.45
C LEU A 165 -0.48 10.26 12.10
N SER A 166 -1.22 10.89 11.19
CA SER A 166 -2.50 10.36 10.72
C SER A 166 -2.33 9.08 9.90
N VAL A 167 -1.42 9.07 8.91
CA VAL A 167 -1.10 7.86 8.13
C VAL A 167 -0.62 6.74 9.08
N ALA A 168 0.26 7.07 10.03
CA ALA A 168 0.73 6.11 11.03
C ALA A 168 -0.41 5.53 11.87
N ARG A 169 -1.37 6.38 12.30
CA ARG A 169 -2.54 5.94 13.08
C ARG A 169 -3.38 4.95 12.29
N VAL A 170 -3.73 5.26 11.05
CA VAL A 170 -4.58 4.39 10.22
C VAL A 170 -3.86 3.08 9.92
N VAL A 171 -2.57 3.12 9.60
CA VAL A 171 -1.75 1.91 9.42
C VAL A 171 -1.74 1.04 10.68
N CYS A 172 -1.59 1.65 11.87
CA CYS A 172 -1.60 0.92 13.13
C CYS A 172 -2.97 0.34 13.50
N GLU A 173 -4.06 0.95 13.02
CA GLU A 173 -5.43 0.44 13.17
C GLU A 173 -5.67 -0.81 12.32
N VAL A 174 -5.08 -0.85 11.11
CA VAL A 174 -5.27 -1.93 10.15
C VAL A 174 -4.29 -3.09 10.36
N LEU A 175 -3.01 -2.79 10.59
CA LEU A 175 -1.93 -3.77 10.66
C LEU A 175 -1.53 -4.05 12.11
N THR A 176 -1.25 -5.32 12.41
CA THR A 176 -0.98 -5.77 13.78
C THR A 176 0.49 -5.93 14.09
N HIS A 177 1.31 -6.33 13.11
CA HIS A 177 2.74 -6.58 13.31
C HIS A 177 3.56 -5.31 13.07
N GLU A 178 4.56 -5.04 13.90
CA GLU A 178 5.36 -3.80 13.80
C GLU A 178 6.14 -3.71 12.47
N ALA A 179 6.69 -4.83 11.98
CA ALA A 179 7.32 -4.87 10.66
C ALA A 179 6.33 -4.55 9.52
N GLU A 180 5.12 -5.12 9.57
CA GLU A 180 4.07 -4.83 8.59
C GLU A 180 3.64 -3.37 8.64
N ARG A 181 3.50 -2.79 9.83
CA ARG A 181 3.19 -1.37 10.03
C ARG A 181 4.26 -0.47 9.42
N PHE A 182 5.53 -0.79 9.67
CA PHE A 182 6.64 -0.05 9.08
C PHE A 182 6.59 -0.06 7.55
N TRP A 183 6.53 -1.25 6.94
CA TRP A 183 6.52 -1.34 5.48
C TRP A 183 5.25 -0.78 4.85
N GLY A 184 4.08 -1.01 5.46
CA GLY A 184 2.82 -0.43 5.02
C GLY A 184 2.83 1.10 5.09
N PHE A 185 3.38 1.67 6.15
CA PHE A 185 3.55 3.11 6.32
C PHE A 185 4.48 3.70 5.23
N THR A 186 5.68 3.14 5.07
CA THR A 186 6.64 3.58 4.05
C THR A 186 6.03 3.55 2.64
N ARG A 187 5.37 2.45 2.27
CA ARG A 187 4.77 2.29 0.94
C ARG A 187 3.58 3.21 0.69
N LEU A 188 2.77 3.49 1.71
CA LEU A 188 1.68 4.46 1.58
C LEU A 188 2.21 5.88 1.37
N LEU A 189 3.29 6.27 2.04
CA LEU A 189 3.91 7.57 1.84
C LEU A 189 4.49 7.72 0.44
N GLU A 190 5.18 6.69 -0.08
CA GLU A 190 5.67 6.65 -1.46
C GLU A 190 4.49 6.76 -2.46
N LEU A 191 3.42 6.00 -2.24
CA LEU A 191 2.23 6.07 -3.09
C LEU A 191 1.59 7.45 -3.10
N PHE A 192 1.44 8.09 -1.93
CA PHE A 192 0.86 9.42 -1.84
C PHE A 192 1.76 10.49 -2.44
N HIS A 193 3.07 10.37 -2.27
CA HIS A 193 4.03 11.23 -2.96
C HIS A 193 3.86 11.18 -4.48
N ASP A 194 3.74 9.98 -5.05
CA ASP A 194 3.66 9.78 -6.49
C ASP A 194 2.29 10.12 -7.09
N GLY A 195 1.22 9.97 -6.30
CA GLY A 195 -0.13 9.81 -6.84
C GLY A 195 -1.20 10.76 -6.29
N LEU A 196 -1.00 11.34 -5.10
CA LEU A 196 -2.10 12.02 -4.39
C LEU A 196 -2.61 13.26 -5.15
N GLU A 197 -1.70 14.02 -5.76
CA GLU A 197 -2.05 15.21 -6.55
C GLU A 197 -2.88 14.91 -7.80
N LEU A 198 -2.92 13.64 -8.20
CA LEU A 198 -3.56 13.18 -9.43
C LEU A 198 -5.00 12.70 -9.20
N VAL A 199 -5.40 12.56 -7.94
CA VAL A 199 -6.75 12.13 -7.56
C VAL A 199 -7.75 13.24 -7.86
N ASP A 200 -8.89 12.89 -8.47
CA ASP A 200 -10.00 13.81 -8.75
C ASP A 200 -11.28 13.35 -8.03
N PRO A 201 -11.95 14.20 -7.20
CA PRO A 201 -11.53 15.53 -6.77
C PRO A 201 -10.18 15.55 -6.04
N ARG A 202 -9.47 16.67 -6.19
CA ARG A 202 -8.14 16.89 -5.59
C ARG A 202 -8.22 16.72 -4.07
N VAL A 203 -7.37 15.84 -3.56
CA VAL A 203 -7.20 15.62 -2.11
C VAL A 203 -6.09 16.54 -1.60
N THR A 204 -6.39 17.33 -0.58
CA THR A 204 -5.39 18.15 0.12
C THR A 204 -4.85 17.41 1.35
N LEU A 205 -3.66 17.80 1.85
CA LEU A 205 -3.09 17.19 3.05
C LEU A 205 -3.97 17.39 4.29
N GLU A 206 -4.69 18.52 4.39
CA GLU A 206 -5.60 18.82 5.48
C GLU A 206 -6.73 17.79 5.62
N MET A 207 -7.23 17.26 4.48
CA MET A 207 -8.23 16.19 4.47
C MET A 207 -7.71 14.89 5.08
N LEU A 208 -6.39 14.76 5.24
CA LEU A 208 -5.72 13.58 5.77
C LEU A 208 -5.24 13.75 7.22
N TYR A 209 -5.56 14.85 7.92
CA TYR A 209 -5.08 15.04 9.31
C TYR A 209 -5.79 14.17 10.35
N ASP A 210 -7.09 13.89 10.17
CA ASP A 210 -7.84 12.96 11.04
C ASP A 210 -9.00 12.27 10.31
N PRO A 211 -8.72 11.52 9.23
CA PRO A 211 -9.75 10.86 8.45
C PRO A 211 -10.36 9.68 9.23
N GLN A 212 -11.61 9.33 8.97
CA GLN A 212 -12.07 8.00 9.37
C GLN A 212 -11.33 6.94 8.52
N LEU A 213 -11.19 5.71 9.06
CA LEU A 213 -10.53 4.62 8.33
C LEU A 213 -11.14 4.40 6.93
N SER A 214 -12.47 4.49 6.81
CA SER A 214 -13.17 4.37 5.52
C SER A 214 -12.75 5.42 4.51
N ASP A 215 -12.64 6.67 4.96
CA ASP A 215 -12.36 7.81 4.09
C ASP A 215 -10.89 7.76 3.63
N PHE A 216 -10.00 7.39 4.55
CA PHE A 216 -8.60 7.14 4.22
C PHE A 216 -8.44 5.98 3.25
N GLU A 217 -9.15 4.86 3.48
CA GLU A 217 -9.13 3.69 2.59
C GLU A 217 -9.62 4.05 1.18
N GLU A 218 -10.67 4.87 1.06
CA GLU A 218 -11.12 5.37 -0.24
C GLU A 218 -10.04 6.19 -0.96
N ILE A 219 -9.40 7.13 -0.26
CA ILE A 219 -8.32 7.96 -0.82
C ILE A 219 -7.13 7.08 -1.24
N PHE A 220 -6.74 6.12 -0.40
CA PHE A 220 -5.70 5.14 -0.70
C PHE A 220 -6.00 4.38 -2.00
N LEU A 221 -7.19 3.79 -2.12
CA LEU A 221 -7.59 3.02 -3.29
C LEU A 221 -7.67 3.87 -4.56
N ARG A 222 -8.22 5.09 -4.46
CA ARG A 222 -8.29 6.03 -5.59
C ARG A 222 -6.92 6.48 -6.05
N THR A 223 -6.00 6.75 -5.12
CA THR A 223 -4.61 7.09 -5.45
C THR A 223 -3.93 5.95 -6.21
N LEU A 224 -4.11 4.72 -5.74
CA LEU A 224 -3.56 3.53 -6.39
C LEU A 224 -4.11 3.32 -7.80
N ASP A 225 -5.42 3.53 -7.99
CA ASP A 225 -6.06 3.37 -9.30
C ASP A 225 -5.56 4.41 -10.31
N VAL A 226 -5.39 5.66 -9.89
CA VAL A 226 -4.83 6.71 -10.76
C VAL A 226 -3.38 6.40 -11.14
N LYS A 227 -2.54 6.02 -10.17
CA LYS A 227 -1.15 5.61 -10.43
C LYS A 227 -1.09 4.45 -11.44
N ARG A 228 -1.93 3.43 -11.26
CA ARG A 228 -2.04 2.29 -12.17
C ARG A 228 -2.47 2.72 -13.58
N ARG A 229 -3.52 3.52 -13.72
CA ARG A 229 -4.03 3.97 -15.03
C ARG A 229 -2.97 4.74 -15.80
N ARG A 230 -2.16 5.57 -15.13
CA ARG A 230 -1.02 6.27 -15.76
C ARG A 230 0.03 5.32 -16.28
N LEU A 231 0.49 4.37 -15.45
CA LEU A 231 1.46 3.36 -15.90
C LEU A 231 0.98 2.59 -17.13
N THR A 232 -0.32 2.26 -17.20
CA THR A 232 -0.89 1.60 -18.39
C THR A 232 -0.99 2.53 -19.60
N ALA A 233 -1.30 3.81 -19.41
CA ALA A 233 -1.38 4.79 -20.49
C ALA A 233 0.01 5.13 -21.06
N ASP A 234 1.01 5.31 -20.19
CA ASP A 234 2.39 5.63 -20.56
C ASP A 234 3.14 4.41 -21.15
N GLY A 235 2.79 3.20 -20.72
CA GLY A 235 3.25 1.96 -21.36
C GLY A 235 2.67 1.77 -22.78
N ALA A 236 1.41 2.17 -23.00
CA ALA A 236 0.77 2.15 -24.32
C ALA A 236 1.35 3.20 -25.27
N THR A 237 1.71 4.40 -24.78
CA THR A 237 2.36 5.43 -25.60
C THR A 237 3.82 5.06 -25.92
N SER A 238 4.56 4.48 -24.97
CA SER A 238 5.94 4.02 -25.19
C SER A 238 6.04 2.88 -26.21
N SER A 239 5.10 1.93 -26.18
CA SER A 239 5.01 0.85 -27.19
C SER A 239 4.57 1.35 -28.57
N LEU A 240 3.70 2.37 -28.63
CA LEU A 240 3.34 3.05 -29.88
C LEU A 240 4.51 3.82 -30.51
N HIS A 241 5.36 4.48 -29.72
CA HIS A 241 6.55 5.17 -30.24
C HIS A 241 7.59 4.20 -30.80
N LEU A 242 7.75 3.02 -30.19
CA LEU A 242 8.66 1.98 -30.70
C LEU A 242 8.15 1.37 -32.02
N LEU A 243 6.84 1.15 -32.15
CA LEU A 243 6.23 0.68 -33.40
C LEU A 243 6.25 1.74 -34.51
N LYS A 244 6.16 3.03 -34.17
CA LYS A 244 6.21 4.11 -35.17
C LYS A 244 7.63 4.38 -35.67
N SER A 245 8.63 4.22 -34.80
CA SER A 245 10.06 4.31 -35.18
C SER A 245 10.48 3.16 -36.12
N GLY A 246 9.97 1.94 -35.91
CA GLY A 246 10.28 0.79 -36.76
C GLY A 246 9.68 0.84 -38.18
N TYR A 247 8.61 1.61 -38.40
CA TYR A 247 7.97 1.71 -39.72
C TYR A 247 8.52 2.84 -40.61
N ASP A 248 9.21 3.83 -40.04
CA ASP A 248 9.80 4.94 -40.81
C ASP A 248 11.24 4.68 -41.31
N GLU A 249 11.96 3.69 -40.75
CA GLU A 249 13.33 3.38 -41.23
C GLU A 249 13.40 2.40 -42.42
N GLU A 250 12.34 1.61 -42.71
CA GLU A 250 12.39 0.60 -43.77
C GLU A 250 12.00 1.10 -45.19
N TYR A 251 11.47 2.32 -45.33
CA TYR A 251 11.09 2.88 -46.65
C TYR A 251 12.00 3.99 -47.19
N GLY A 252 13.09 4.35 -46.49
CA GLY A 252 13.99 5.43 -46.90
C GLY A 252 15.24 5.01 -47.70
N ARG A 253 15.59 3.72 -47.76
CA ARG A 253 16.86 3.24 -48.35
C ARG A 253 16.71 2.54 -49.70
N ARG A 254 15.96 3.13 -50.63
CA ARG A 254 16.15 2.88 -52.07
C ARG A 254 15.82 4.12 -52.87
N ARG A 255 16.84 4.93 -53.18
CA ARG A 255 17.00 5.67 -54.45
C ARG A 255 18.33 6.44 -54.46
N PHE A 256 19.11 6.09 -55.48
CA PHE A 256 20.36 6.67 -56.00
C PHE A 256 21.62 6.51 -55.16
#